data_AF-A0A3S4IRW6-F1
#
_entry.id   AF-A0A3S4IRW6-F1
#
_cell.length_a   1.000
_cell.length_b   1.000
_cell.length_c   1.000
_cell.angle_alpha   90.00
_cell.angle_beta   90.00
_cell.angle_gamma   90.00
#
_symmetry.space_group_name_H-M   'P 1'
#
loop_
_entity.id
_entity.type
_entity.pdbx_description
1 polymer ?
#
loop_
_entity_poly.entity_id
_entity_poly.type
_entity_poly.pdbx_seq_one_letter_code
_entity_poly.pdbx_strand_id
1 'polypeptide(L)'
;MLYGFSGVILQGAIVTLELALSSVVLAVLIGLVGAGAKLSQNRVTGLIFEGYTTLIRGVPDLVLMLLIFYGLQIALNVVTDSLGIDQIDIDPMVAGIITLGFIYGAYFTETFRGAFMAVPKGHIEAATAFGFTHGQTFRRIMFPAMMRYALPGIGQ
;
A
#
# COMPACT_ATOMS: atom_id res chain seq x y z
N MET A 1 -7.98 39.57 1.53
CA MET A 1 -8.77 38.62 2.34
C MET A 1 -7.98 37.40 2.85
N LEU A 2 -6.67 37.26 2.57
CA LEU A 2 -5.82 36.19 3.15
C LEU A 2 -4.86 36.67 4.25
N TYR A 3 -4.81 37.98 4.52
CA TYR A 3 -3.94 38.57 5.53
C TYR A 3 -4.36 38.07 6.93
N GLY A 4 -3.49 37.26 7.56
CA GLY A 4 -3.71 36.64 8.88
C GLY A 4 -3.82 35.11 8.88
N PHE A 5 -4.18 34.49 7.74
CA PHE A 5 -4.37 33.03 7.66
C PHE A 5 -3.20 32.28 6.99
N SER A 6 -2.21 33.00 6.46
CA SER A 6 -1.06 32.39 5.76
C SER A 6 -0.32 31.35 6.59
N GLY A 7 -0.13 31.61 7.90
CA GLY A 7 0.52 30.65 8.81
C GLY A 7 -0.27 29.36 8.98
N VAL A 8 -1.58 29.45 9.18
CA VAL A 8 -2.47 28.28 9.35
C VAL A 8 -2.56 27.47 8.06
N ILE A 9 -2.64 28.14 6.90
CA ILE A 9 -2.65 27.48 5.58
C ILE A 9 -1.34 26.75 5.34
N LEU A 10 -0.19 27.37 5.65
CA LEU A 10 1.12 26.73 5.51
C LEU A 10 1.23 25.50 6.42
N GLN A 11 0.79 25.61 7.67
CA GLN A 11 0.81 24.50 8.61
C GLN A 11 -0.10 23.35 8.16
N GLY A 12 -1.31 23.65 7.70
CA GLY A 12 -2.22 22.65 7.14
C GLY A 12 -1.65 21.97 5.89
N ALA A 13 -0.94 22.72 5.03
CA ALA A 13 -0.26 22.16 3.87
C ALA A 13 0.87 21.20 4.26
N ILE A 14 1.66 21.54 5.29
CA ILE A 14 2.72 20.67 5.82
C ILE A 14 2.12 19.36 6.37
N VAL A 15 1.06 19.45 7.18
CA VAL A 15 0.37 18.28 7.74
C VAL A 15 -0.20 17.39 6.63
N THR A 16 -0.78 18.00 5.58
CA THR A 16 -1.30 17.26 4.42
C THR A 16 -0.17 16.56 3.66
N LEU A 17 0.97 17.22 3.50
CA LEU A 17 2.13 16.65 2.82
C LEU A 17 2.73 15.48 3.61
N GLU A 18 2.85 15.64 4.93
CA GLU A 18 3.33 14.59 5.83
C GLU A 18 2.42 13.36 5.81
N LEU A 19 1.10 13.57 5.90
CA LEU A 19 0.10 12.53 5.79
C LEU A 19 0.20 11.81 4.43
N ALA A 20 0.24 12.57 3.32
CA ALA A 20 0.29 12.03 1.98
C ALA A 20 1.55 11.19 1.74
N LEU A 21 2.73 11.72 2.07
CA LEU A 21 4.00 11.01 1.89
C LEU A 21 4.06 9.74 2.73
N SER A 22 3.69 9.82 4.00
CA SER A 22 3.73 8.67 4.92
C SER A 22 2.74 7.58 4.49
N SER A 23 1.53 7.97 4.07
CA SER A 23 0.51 7.04 3.55
C SER A 23 0.95 6.36 2.27
N VAL A 24 1.56 7.10 1.34
CA VAL A 24 2.06 6.54 0.07
C VAL A 24 3.20 5.56 0.33
N VAL A 25 4.13 5.86 1.24
CA VAL A 25 5.19 4.92 1.62
C VAL A 25 4.58 3.61 2.14
N LEU A 26 3.60 3.69 3.05
CA LEU A 26 2.91 2.52 3.57
C LEU A 26 2.15 1.75 2.46
N ALA A 27 1.43 2.45 1.59
CA ALA A 27 0.72 1.86 0.46
C ALA A 27 1.67 1.14 -0.50
N VAL A 28 2.84 1.71 -0.81
CA VAL A 28 3.84 1.07 -1.67
C VAL A 28 4.38 -0.20 -1.02
N LEU A 29 4.69 -0.18 0.28
CA LEU A 29 5.15 -1.35 1.01
C LEU A 29 4.09 -2.47 0.99
N ILE A 30 2.84 -2.15 1.32
CA ILE A 30 1.72 -3.11 1.28
C ILE A 30 1.53 -3.62 -0.15
N GLY A 31 1.56 -2.74 -1.14
CA GLY A 31 1.39 -3.06 -2.55
C GLY A 31 2.44 -4.03 -3.08
N LEU A 32 3.72 -3.80 -2.74
CA LEU A 32 4.82 -4.68 -3.15
C LEU A 32 4.71 -6.06 -2.48
N VAL A 33 4.39 -6.09 -1.18
CA VAL A 33 4.17 -7.35 -0.45
C VAL A 33 2.99 -8.11 -1.04
N GLY A 34 1.87 -7.43 -1.29
CA GLY A 34 0.66 -8.03 -1.85
C GLY A 34 0.86 -8.55 -3.27
N ALA A 35 1.56 -7.79 -4.12
CA ALA A 35 1.88 -8.24 -5.48
C ALA A 35 2.81 -9.46 -5.45
N GLY A 36 3.83 -9.44 -4.59
CA GLY A 36 4.73 -10.57 -4.37
C GLY A 36 3.97 -11.81 -3.89
N ALA A 37 3.04 -11.66 -2.96
CA ALA A 37 2.19 -12.74 -2.46
C ALA A 37 1.31 -13.34 -3.57
N LYS A 38 0.63 -12.51 -4.37
CA LYS A 38 -0.23 -12.96 -5.48
C LYS A 38 0.55 -13.60 -6.64
N LEU A 39 1.82 -13.25 -6.81
CA LEU A 39 2.72 -13.85 -7.81
C LEU A 39 3.49 -15.08 -7.28
N SER A 40 3.43 -15.34 -5.98
CA SER A 40 4.11 -16.46 -5.36
C SER A 40 3.44 -17.80 -5.69
N GLN A 41 4.19 -18.90 -5.57
CA GLN A 41 3.65 -20.25 -5.73
C GLN A 41 2.71 -20.65 -4.56
N ASN A 42 2.73 -19.91 -3.45
CA ASN A 42 1.91 -20.22 -2.28
C ASN A 42 0.47 -19.73 -2.48
N ARG A 43 -0.41 -20.69 -2.80
CA ARG A 43 -1.83 -20.44 -3.03
C ARG A 43 -2.54 -19.79 -1.84
N VAL A 44 -2.13 -20.09 -0.61
CA VAL A 44 -2.78 -19.53 0.59
C VAL A 44 -2.54 -18.03 0.68
N THR A 45 -1.30 -17.59 0.55
CA THR A 45 -0.95 -16.17 0.61
C THR A 45 -1.55 -15.41 -0.57
N GLY A 46 -1.56 -16.01 -1.77
CA GLY A 46 -2.22 -15.46 -2.94
C GLY A 46 -3.71 -15.22 -2.72
N LEU A 47 -4.42 -16.21 -2.17
CA LEU A 47 -5.87 -16.11 -1.86
C LEU A 47 -6.18 -15.06 -0.80
N ILE A 48 -5.35 -14.94 0.26
CA ILE A 48 -5.54 -13.91 1.30
C ILE A 48 -5.47 -12.52 0.68
N PHE A 49 -4.42 -12.25 -0.12
CA PHE A 49 -4.27 -10.94 -0.76
C PHE A 49 -5.29 -10.73 -1.88
N GLU A 50 -5.74 -11.78 -2.56
CA GLU A 50 -6.84 -11.69 -3.51
C GLU A 50 -8.15 -11.28 -2.84
N GLY A 51 -8.50 -11.89 -1.71
CA GLY A 51 -9.64 -11.50 -0.90
C GLY A 51 -9.54 -10.05 -0.41
N TYR A 52 -8.39 -9.66 0.14
CA TYR A 52 -8.11 -8.28 0.54
C TYR A 52 -8.29 -7.29 -0.62
N THR A 53 -7.64 -7.52 -1.76
CA THR A 53 -7.77 -6.61 -2.92
C THR A 53 -9.19 -6.54 -3.47
N THR A 54 -9.90 -7.65 -3.50
CA THR A 54 -11.28 -7.73 -4.00
C THR A 54 -12.24 -6.99 -3.07
N LEU A 55 -12.09 -7.15 -1.75
CA LEU A 55 -12.92 -6.45 -0.77
C LEU A 55 -12.73 -4.95 -0.86
N ILE A 56 -11.48 -4.48 -0.85
CA ILE A 56 -11.17 -3.05 -0.86
C ILE A 56 -11.65 -2.39 -2.15
N ARG A 57 -11.47 -3.04 -3.29
CA ARG A 57 -11.92 -2.50 -4.59
C ARG A 57 -13.42 -2.67 -4.83
N GLY A 58 -14.13 -3.42 -3.99
CA GLY A 58 -15.56 -3.67 -4.08
C GLY A 58 -16.42 -2.74 -3.21
N VAL A 59 -15.81 -2.00 -2.27
CA VAL A 59 -16.51 -1.11 -1.33
C VAL A 59 -16.11 0.34 -1.64
N PRO A 60 -17.03 1.32 -1.56
CA PRO A 60 -16.68 2.72 -1.75
C PRO A 60 -15.59 3.19 -0.77
N ASP A 61 -14.58 3.90 -1.28
CA ASP A 61 -13.41 4.34 -0.49
C ASP A 61 -13.80 5.13 0.76
N LEU A 62 -14.78 6.02 0.68
CA LEU A 62 -15.25 6.82 1.82
C LEU A 62 -15.79 5.93 2.95
N VAL A 63 -16.49 4.85 2.61
CA VAL A 63 -17.02 3.89 3.59
C VAL A 63 -15.87 3.15 4.26
N LEU A 64 -14.88 2.71 3.49
CA LEU A 64 -13.68 2.05 4.05
C LEU A 64 -12.87 2.99 4.94
N MET A 65 -12.74 4.26 4.56
CA MET A 65 -12.04 5.26 5.37
C MET A 65 -12.69 5.38 6.75
N LEU A 66 -14.02 5.51 6.81
CA LEU A 66 -14.74 5.58 8.07
C LEU A 66 -14.62 4.27 8.87
N LEU A 67 -14.80 3.13 8.21
CA LEU A 67 -14.72 1.81 8.85
C LEU A 67 -13.34 1.55 9.44
N ILE A 68 -12.26 1.85 8.73
CA ILE A 68 -10.91 1.61 9.22
C ILE A 68 -10.56 2.64 10.29
N PHE A 69 -10.84 3.92 10.06
CA PHE A 69 -10.48 4.99 10.99
C PHE A 69 -11.12 4.77 12.38
N TYR A 70 -12.43 4.52 12.42
CA TYR A 70 -13.11 4.25 13.69
C TYR A 70 -12.96 2.81 14.16
N GLY A 71 -12.99 1.85 13.24
CA GLY A 71 -12.90 0.43 13.55
C GLY A 71 -11.53 0.04 14.14
N LEU A 72 -10.45 0.73 13.75
CA LEU A 72 -9.13 0.49 14.31
C LEU A 72 -9.09 0.83 15.81
N GLN A 73 -9.64 1.98 16.22
CA GLN A 73 -9.75 2.36 17.64
C GLN A 73 -10.64 1.38 18.41
N ILE A 74 -11.80 1.02 17.85
CA ILE A 74 -12.72 0.07 18.49
C ILE A 74 -12.04 -1.30 18.68
N ALA A 75 -11.35 -1.80 17.66
CA ALA A 75 -10.63 -3.06 17.74
C ALA A 75 -9.51 -3.01 18.80
N LEU A 76 -8.77 -1.89 18.87
CA LEU A 76 -7.75 -1.68 19.88
C LEU A 76 -8.33 -1.68 21.29
N ASN A 77 -9.45 -0.98 21.50
CA ASN A 77 -10.14 -0.95 22.80
C ASN A 77 -10.60 -2.35 23.23
N VAL A 78 -11.18 -3.14 22.32
CA VAL A 78 -11.57 -4.53 22.60
C VAL A 78 -10.36 -5.38 23.02
N VAL A 79 -9.21 -5.18 22.37
CA VAL A 79 -7.98 -5.90 22.71
C VAL A 79 -7.41 -5.43 24.05
N THR A 80 -7.33 -4.13 24.31
CA THR A 80 -6.82 -3.59 25.59
C THR A 80 -7.69 -4.01 26.77
N ASP A 81 -9.01 -3.95 26.61
CA ASP A 81 -9.98 -4.39 27.61
C ASP A 81 -9.83 -5.89 27.90
N SER A 82 -9.64 -6.72 26.86
CA SER A 82 -9.43 -8.17 27.02
C SER A 82 -8.12 -8.52 27.75
N LEU A 83 -7.12 -7.63 27.67
CA LEU A 83 -5.83 -7.77 28.34
C LEU A 83 -5.80 -7.11 29.72
N GLY A 84 -6.86 -6.37 30.10
CA GLY A 84 -6.93 -5.62 31.35
C GLY A 84 -5.95 -4.43 31.41
N ILE A 85 -5.58 -3.88 30.25
CA ILE A 85 -4.68 -2.73 30.11
C ILE A 85 -5.52 -1.47 29.86
N ASP A 86 -5.02 -0.31 30.29
CA ASP A 86 -5.63 0.98 29.95
C ASP A 86 -5.79 1.15 28.43
N GLN A 87 -6.87 1.80 28.03
CA GLN A 87 -7.19 2.03 26.63
C GLN A 87 -6.14 2.93 25.97
N ILE A 88 -5.69 2.52 24.79
CA ILE A 88 -4.69 3.23 24.01
C ILE A 88 -5.40 3.99 22.89
N ASP A 89 -5.36 5.32 22.96
CA ASP A 89 -5.87 6.19 21.91
C ASP A 89 -4.89 6.28 20.75
N ILE A 90 -5.37 6.01 19.55
CA ILE A 90 -4.58 6.14 18.33
C ILE A 90 -4.57 7.60 17.91
N ASP A 91 -3.36 8.13 17.70
CA ASP A 91 -3.20 9.46 17.16
C ASP A 91 -3.90 9.60 15.78
N PRO A 92 -4.68 10.67 15.54
CA PRO A 92 -5.42 10.84 14.29
C PRO A 92 -4.56 10.83 13.02
N MET A 93 -3.30 11.31 13.09
CA MET A 93 -2.36 11.23 11.98
C MET A 93 -2.04 9.77 11.67
N VAL A 94 -1.70 8.98 12.69
CA VAL A 94 -1.38 7.55 12.53
C VAL A 94 -2.58 6.77 11.99
N ALA A 95 -3.77 7.01 12.53
CA ALA A 95 -5.00 6.40 12.04
C ALA A 95 -5.25 6.75 10.56
N GLY A 96 -5.03 8.01 10.17
CA GLY A 96 -5.12 8.46 8.78
C GLY A 96 -4.10 7.76 7.87
N ILE A 97 -2.83 7.67 8.30
CA ILE A 97 -1.76 7.00 7.56
C ILE A 97 -2.09 5.52 7.33
N ILE A 98 -2.54 4.81 8.37
CA ILE A 98 -2.92 3.40 8.26
C ILE A 98 -4.11 3.23 7.34
N THR A 99 -5.12 4.09 7.48
CA THR A 99 -6.35 4.04 6.67
C THR A 99 -6.04 4.22 5.19
N LEU A 100 -5.35 5.31 4.82
CA LEU A 100 -4.99 5.58 3.43
C LEU A 100 -4.00 4.54 2.90
N GLY A 101 -2.98 4.19 3.69
CA GLY A 101 -1.98 3.19 3.33
C GLY A 101 -2.61 1.82 3.04
N PHE A 102 -3.58 1.40 3.84
CA PHE A 102 -4.29 0.12 3.66
C PHE A 102 -5.23 0.13 2.47
N ILE A 103 -5.94 1.22 2.20
CA ILE A 103 -6.82 1.33 1.03
C ILE A 103 -5.97 1.36 -0.25
N TYR A 104 -5.05 2.32 -0.36
CA TYR A 104 -4.20 2.49 -1.54
C TYR A 104 -3.21 1.33 -1.74
N GLY A 105 -2.82 0.63 -0.67
CA GLY A 105 -2.02 -0.59 -0.75
C GLY A 105 -2.68 -1.71 -1.56
N ALA A 106 -4.02 -1.80 -1.54
CA ALA A 106 -4.76 -2.77 -2.33
C ALA A 106 -4.72 -2.42 -3.83
N TYR A 107 -4.88 -1.13 -4.16
CA TYR A 107 -4.76 -0.64 -5.52
C TYR A 107 -3.34 -0.83 -6.05
N PHE A 108 -2.32 -0.48 -5.26
CA PHE A 108 -0.92 -0.68 -5.63
C PHE A 108 -0.54 -2.15 -5.78
N THR A 109 -1.13 -3.06 -5.00
CA THR A 109 -0.97 -4.51 -5.20
C THR A 109 -1.31 -4.90 -6.63
N GLU A 110 -2.45 -4.43 -7.14
CA GLU A 110 -2.89 -4.75 -8.51
C GLU A 110 -2.09 -4.03 -9.57
N THR A 111 -1.69 -2.78 -9.33
CA THR A 111 -0.80 -2.02 -10.22
C THR A 111 0.55 -2.73 -10.35
N PHE A 112 1.19 -3.11 -9.25
CA PHE A 112 2.48 -3.82 -9.29
C PHE A 112 2.37 -5.21 -9.87
N ARG A 113 1.30 -5.96 -9.56
CA ARG A 113 1.04 -7.27 -10.17
C ARG A 113 0.86 -7.15 -11.68
N GLY A 114 0.06 -6.19 -12.14
CA GLY A 114 -0.14 -5.90 -13.56
C GLY A 114 1.16 -5.48 -14.25
N ALA A 115 1.93 -4.60 -13.62
CA ALA A 115 3.23 -4.15 -14.11
C ALA A 115 4.26 -5.29 -14.23
N PHE A 116 4.27 -6.21 -13.27
CA PHE A 116 5.10 -7.42 -13.34
C PHE A 116 4.71 -8.31 -14.53
N MET A 117 3.41 -8.53 -14.74
CA MET A 117 2.90 -9.33 -15.85
C MET A 117 3.13 -8.69 -17.22
N ALA A 118 3.29 -7.37 -17.27
CA ALA A 118 3.57 -6.62 -18.50
C ALA A 118 5.03 -6.77 -18.98
N VAL A 119 5.95 -7.21 -18.12
CA VAL A 119 7.36 -7.40 -18.49
C VAL A 119 7.48 -8.59 -19.48
N PRO A 120 8.06 -8.39 -20.67
CA PRO A 120 8.24 -9.47 -21.64
C PRO A 120 9.05 -10.64 -21.08
N LYS A 121 8.56 -11.87 -21.28
CA LYS A 121 9.22 -13.11 -20.83
C LYS A 121 10.64 -13.27 -21.37
N GLY A 122 10.91 -12.74 -22.58
CA GLY A 122 12.24 -12.74 -23.20
C GLY A 122 13.34 -12.11 -22.34
N HIS A 123 13.01 -11.17 -21.43
CA HIS A 123 13.99 -10.63 -20.47
C HIS A 123 14.46 -11.67 -19.46
N ILE A 124 13.55 -12.55 -19.01
CA ILE A 124 13.87 -13.63 -18.06
C ILE A 124 14.67 -14.72 -18.76
N GLU A 125 14.28 -15.07 -19.99
CA GLU A 125 14.97 -16.06 -20.82
C GLU A 125 16.40 -15.61 -21.16
N ALA A 126 16.59 -14.35 -21.56
CA ALA A 126 17.90 -13.76 -21.80
C ALA A 126 18.76 -13.75 -20.52
N ALA A 127 18.21 -13.32 -19.38
CA ALA A 127 18.93 -13.33 -18.10
C ALA A 127 19.41 -14.74 -17.72
N THR A 128 18.54 -15.73 -17.92
CA THR A 128 18.86 -17.14 -17.65
C THR A 128 19.97 -17.66 -18.58
N ALA A 129 19.94 -17.30 -19.86
CA ALA A 129 20.99 -17.65 -20.82
C ALA A 129 22.36 -17.01 -20.47
N PHE A 130 22.34 -15.82 -19.87
CA PHE A 130 23.53 -15.16 -19.34
C PHE A 130 23.98 -15.66 -17.95
N GLY A 131 23.32 -16.69 -17.39
CA GLY A 131 23.69 -17.31 -16.11
C GLY A 131 23.26 -16.55 -14.87
N PHE A 132 22.27 -15.65 -14.97
CA PHE A 132 21.73 -14.95 -13.80
C PHE A 132 20.87 -15.89 -12.94
N THR A 133 21.04 -15.80 -11.62
CA THR A 133 20.13 -16.44 -10.66
C THR A 133 18.78 -15.74 -10.62
N HIS A 134 17.71 -16.42 -10.17
CA HIS A 134 16.37 -15.84 -10.06
C HIS A 134 16.34 -14.52 -9.26
N GLY A 135 17.11 -14.43 -8.16
CA GLY A 135 17.21 -13.21 -7.36
C GLY A 135 17.92 -12.06 -8.10
N GLN A 136 18.97 -12.37 -8.88
CA GLN A 136 19.65 -11.37 -9.70
C GLN A 136 18.76 -10.90 -10.86
N THR A 137 18.07 -11.82 -11.53
CA THR A 137 17.10 -11.50 -12.59
C THR A 137 15.98 -10.61 -12.06
N PHE A 138 15.44 -10.94 -10.88
CA PHE A 138 14.42 -10.10 -10.25
C PHE A 138 14.96 -8.71 -9.91
N ARG A 139 16.03 -8.62 -9.11
CA ARG A 139 16.53 -7.33 -8.59
C ARG A 139 17.11 -6.41 -9.68
N ARG A 140 17.80 -6.97 -10.68
CA ARG A 140 18.55 -6.17 -11.67
C ARG A 140 17.79 -5.93 -12.97
N ILE A 141 16.82 -6.78 -13.32
CA ILE A 141 16.16 -6.74 -14.62
C ILE A 141 14.66 -6.52 -14.43
N MET A 142 13.98 -7.43 -13.74
CA MET A 142 12.53 -7.38 -13.63
C MET A 142 12.04 -6.21 -12.79
N PHE A 143 12.61 -5.99 -11.60
CA PHE A 143 12.16 -4.94 -10.68
C PHE A 143 12.29 -3.53 -11.29
N PRO A 144 13.44 -3.14 -11.90
CA PRO A 144 13.53 -1.85 -12.59
C PRO A 144 12.59 -1.73 -13.79
N ALA A 145 12.37 -2.83 -14.54
CA ALA A 145 11.47 -2.82 -15.70
C ALA A 145 10.01 -2.69 -15.28
N MET A 146 9.54 -3.49 -14.32
CA MET A 146 8.17 -3.40 -13.80
C MET A 146 7.89 -2.02 -13.19
N MET A 147 8.87 -1.40 -12.52
CA MET A 147 8.65 -0.08 -11.94
C MET A 147 8.32 0.98 -13.00
N ARG A 148 8.89 0.88 -14.21
CA ARG A 148 8.55 1.79 -15.32
C ARG A 148 7.09 1.62 -15.77
N TYR A 149 6.57 0.40 -15.72
CA TYR A 149 5.15 0.12 -16.01
C TYR A 149 4.22 0.49 -14.85
N ALA A 150 4.70 0.42 -13.61
CA ALA A 150 3.91 0.76 -12.42
C ALA A 150 3.78 2.27 -12.18
N LEU A 151 4.81 3.06 -12.52
CA LEU A 151 4.84 4.51 -12.26
C LEU A 151 3.61 5.28 -12.80
N PRO A 152 3.14 5.05 -14.05
CA PRO A 152 1.91 5.67 -14.53
C PRO A 152 0.66 5.31 -13.72
N GLY A 153 0.62 4.12 -13.13
CA GLY A 153 -0.50 3.66 -12.30
C GLY A 153 -0.43 4.10 -10.83
N ILE A 154 0.73 4.60 -10.38
CA ILE A 154 0.90 5.15 -9.02
C ILE A 154 0.46 6.63 -8.96
N GLY A 155 0.55 7.35 -10.08
CA GLY A 155 0.19 8.77 -10.17
C GLY A 155 -1.26 9.05 -10.59
N GLN A 156 -2.12 8.03 -10.63
CA GLN A 156 -3.56 8.15 -10.97
C GLN A 156 -4.41 8.28 -9.71
#